data_AF-A0A0L7QW99-F1
#
_entry.id   AF-A0A0L7QW99-F1
#
_cell.length_a   1.000
_cell.length_b   1.000
_cell.length_c   1.000
_cell.angle_alpha   90.00
_cell.angle_beta   90.00
_cell.angle_gamma   90.00
#
_symmetry.space_group_name_H-M   'P 1'
#
loop_
_entity.id
_entity.type
_entity.pdbx_description
1 polymer ?
#
loop_
_entity_poly.entity_id
_entity_poly.type
_entity_poly.pdbx_seq_one_letter_code
_entity_poly.pdbx_strand_id
1 'polypeptide(L)'
;MRTEVIKLLDNSTKGNKTQFPKPPLDIIFLNELIREYLDWMGYKYSSTVFISECDLSKQPLDRSLLLQSLGLKESESSINLPLLCNIIETFKNLRNT
;
A
#
# COMPACT_ATOMS: atom_id res chain seq x y z
N MET A 1 18.75 -3.09 -16.45
CA MET A 1 18.00 -2.77 -17.70
C MET A 1 16.70 -2.03 -17.43
N ARG A 2 15.72 -2.58 -16.68
CA ARG A 2 14.42 -1.91 -16.44
C ARG A 2 14.51 -0.49 -15.86
N THR A 3 15.30 -0.30 -14.79
CA THR A 3 15.50 1.02 -14.17
C THR A 3 16.10 2.04 -15.13
N GLU A 4 16.97 1.60 -16.03
CA GLU A 4 17.61 2.49 -17.01
C GLU A 4 16.64 2.89 -18.13
N VAL A 5 15.77 1.97 -18.54
CA VAL A 5 14.67 2.26 -19.48
C VAL A 5 13.67 3.23 -18.86
N ILE A 6 13.28 3.04 -17.59
CA ILE A 6 12.37 3.94 -16.87
C ILE A 6 12.98 5.35 -16.74
N LYS A 7 14.26 5.46 -16.36
CA LYS A 7 14.98 6.74 -16.31
C LYS A 7 15.04 7.45 -17.67
N LEU A 8 15.21 6.70 -18.76
CA LEU A 8 15.22 7.25 -20.11
C LEU A 8 13.83 7.77 -20.51
N LEU A 9 12.76 7.06 -20.13
CA LEU A 9 11.39 7.52 -20.32
C LEU A 9 11.08 8.76 -19.46
N ASP A 10 11.44 8.76 -18.17
CA ASP A 10 11.27 9.90 -17.25
C ASP A 10 12.03 11.16 -17.70
N ASN A 11 13.20 10.98 -18.32
CA ASN A 11 13.97 12.09 -18.87
C ASN A 11 13.30 12.72 -20.10
N SER A 12 12.53 11.94 -20.88
CA SER A 12 11.79 12.45 -22.04
C SER A 12 10.55 13.27 -21.65
N THR A 13 9.98 13.02 -20.47
CA THR A 13 8.83 13.72 -19.88
C THR A 13 9.19 14.95 -19.03
N LYS A 14 10.48 15.31 -18.93
CA LYS A 14 10.99 16.42 -18.09
C LYS A 14 10.43 17.81 -18.41
N GLY A 15 9.73 18.00 -19.52
CA GLY A 15 8.98 19.22 -19.80
C GLY A 15 7.71 19.40 -18.95
N ASN A 16 7.17 18.30 -18.40
CA ASN A 16 5.90 18.26 -17.66
C ASN A 16 6.04 17.47 -16.35
N LYS A 17 6.97 17.85 -15.47
CA LYS A 17 6.89 17.37 -14.08
C LYS A 17 5.71 18.07 -13.42
N THR A 18 4.51 17.53 -13.62
CA THR A 18 3.38 17.77 -12.73
C THR A 18 3.87 17.45 -11.32
N GLN A 19 4.06 18.47 -10.49
CA GLN A 19 4.31 18.27 -9.06
C GLN A 19 3.07 17.59 -8.51
N PHE A 20 3.10 16.26 -8.42
CA PHE A 20 2.02 15.54 -7.76
C PHE A 20 1.98 16.02 -6.32
N PRO A 21 0.80 16.42 -5.80
CA PRO A 21 0.69 16.85 -4.41
C PRO A 21 1.14 15.70 -3.51
N LYS A 22 1.81 16.03 -2.40
CA LYS A 22 2.17 15.02 -1.40
C LYS A 22 0.89 14.27 -0.99
N PRO A 23 0.89 12.93 -1.02
CA PRO A 23 -0.29 12.17 -0.67
C PRO A 23 -0.67 12.46 0.80
N PRO A 24 -1.97 12.68 1.08
CA PRO A 24 -2.49 12.75 2.44
C PRO A 24 -2.16 11.48 3.24
N LEU A 25 -2.19 11.57 4.57
CA LEU A 25 -1.92 10.43 5.47
C LEU A 25 -2.80 9.21 5.17
N ASP A 26 -4.08 9.42 4.86
CA ASP A 26 -5.02 8.34 4.53
C ASP A 26 -4.60 7.56 3.28
N ILE A 27 -4.00 8.25 2.30
CA ILE A 27 -3.48 7.63 1.08
C ILE A 27 -2.21 6.83 1.40
N ILE A 28 -1.36 7.32 2.32
CA ILE A 28 -0.19 6.57 2.78
C ILE A 28 -0.64 5.28 3.47
N PHE A 29 -1.64 5.35 4.34
CA PHE A 29 -2.19 4.14 4.99
C PHE A 29 -2.78 3.17 3.97
N LEU A 30 -3.56 3.65 3.00
CA LEU A 30 -4.08 2.80 1.93
C LEU A 30 -2.96 2.12 1.14
N ASN A 31 -1.90 2.85 0.80
CA ASN A 31 -0.76 2.30 0.09
C ASN A 31 -0.03 1.23 0.91
N GLU A 32 0.11 1.41 2.22
CA GLU A 32 0.71 0.41 3.10
C GLU A 32 -0.18 -0.85 3.24
N LEU A 33 -1.51 -0.70 3.27
CA LEU A 33 -2.44 -1.83 3.20
C LEU A 33 -2.32 -2.61 1.88
N ILE A 34 -2.18 -1.90 0.75
CA ILE A 34 -1.97 -2.50 -0.57
C ILE A 34 -0.63 -3.23 -0.60
N ARG A 35 0.44 -2.60 -0.10
CA ARG A 35 1.76 -3.22 0.01
C ARG A 35 1.72 -4.54 0.77
N GLU A 36 1.11 -4.56 1.96
CA GLU A 36 0.94 -5.78 2.76
C GLU A 36 0.21 -6.88 1.97
N TYR A 37 -0.88 -6.52 1.27
CA TYR A 37 -1.61 -7.45 0.42
C TYR A 37 -0.75 -8.01 -0.73
N LEU A 38 0.00 -7.16 -1.44
CA LEU A 38 0.87 -7.59 -2.53
C LEU A 38 1.96 -8.53 -2.03
N ASP A 39 2.56 -8.23 -0.88
CA ASP A 39 3.60 -9.06 -0.26
C ASP A 39 3.04 -10.41 0.20
N TRP A 40 1.85 -10.42 0.83
CA TRP A 40 1.17 -11.64 1.27
C TRP A 40 0.76 -12.54 0.10
N MET A 41 0.24 -11.96 -0.99
CA MET A 41 -0.09 -12.70 -2.22
C MET A 41 1.15 -13.19 -2.99
N GLY A 42 2.35 -12.76 -2.61
CA GLY A 42 3.60 -13.13 -3.29
C GLY A 42 3.88 -12.35 -4.57
N TYR A 43 3.23 -11.20 -4.79
CA TYR A 43 3.41 -10.33 -5.96
C TYR A 43 4.67 -9.47 -5.85
N LYS A 44 5.83 -10.10 -5.70
CA LYS A 44 7.12 -9.46 -5.39
C LYS A 44 7.51 -8.34 -6.36
N TYR A 45 7.31 -8.54 -7.66
CA TYR A 45 7.65 -7.52 -8.66
C TYR A 45 6.70 -6.34 -8.61
N SER A 46 5.39 -6.60 -8.47
CA SER A 46 4.38 -5.55 -8.34
C SER A 46 4.61 -4.74 -7.08
N SER A 47 4.89 -5.38 -5.95
CA SER A 47 5.24 -4.72 -4.68
C SER A 47 6.45 -3.80 -4.85
N THR A 48 7.52 -4.28 -5.50
CA THR A 48 8.73 -3.47 -5.74
C THR A 48 8.44 -2.22 -6.58
N VAL A 49 7.70 -2.37 -7.68
CA VAL A 49 7.35 -1.24 -8.55
C VAL A 49 6.42 -0.28 -7.81
N PHE A 50 5.40 -0.80 -7.12
CA PHE A 50 4.43 -0.02 -6.36
C PHE A 50 5.10 0.82 -5.26
N ILE A 51 6.00 0.23 -4.47
CA ILE A 51 6.79 0.96 -3.45
C ILE A 51 7.56 2.12 -4.08
N SER A 52 8.16 1.91 -5.26
CA SER A 52 8.90 2.95 -5.97
C SER A 52 8.01 4.04 -6.56
N GLU A 53 6.84 3.68 -7.10
CA GLU A 53 5.89 4.63 -7.71
C GLU A 53 5.20 5.49 -6.66
N CYS A 54 4.89 4.92 -5.50
CA CYS A 54 4.24 5.63 -4.39
C CYS A 54 5.23 6.37 -3.48
N ASP A 55 6.53 6.31 -3.76
CA ASP A 55 7.61 6.86 -2.93
C ASP A 55 7.52 6.36 -1.46
N LEU A 56 7.18 5.08 -1.29
CA LEU A 56 7.06 4.45 0.02
C LEU A 56 8.44 4.13 0.61
N SER A 57 8.48 4.11 1.93
CA SER A 57 9.62 3.62 2.68
C SER A 57 9.85 2.12 2.39
N LYS A 58 11.14 1.72 2.28
CA LYS A 58 11.51 0.30 2.16
C LYS A 58 11.06 -0.53 3.36
N GLN A 59 10.95 0.09 4.53
CA GLN A 59 10.41 -0.56 5.72
C GLN A 59 8.90 -0.32 5.80
N PRO A 60 8.07 -1.36 5.98
CA PRO A 60 6.63 -1.19 6.12
C PRO A 60 6.30 -0.43 7.40
N LEU A 61 5.17 0.28 7.39
CA LEU A 61 4.62 0.85 8.61
C LEU A 61 4.27 -0.25 9.62
N ASP A 62 4.33 0.11 10.90
CA ASP A 62 3.95 -0.80 11.96
C ASP A 62 2.45 -1.13 11.87
N ARG A 63 2.15 -2.43 11.85
CA ARG A 63 0.79 -2.97 11.71
C ARG A 63 -0.11 -2.50 12.84
N SER A 64 0.43 -2.39 14.06
CA SER A 64 -0.32 -1.87 15.23
C SER A 64 -0.71 -0.40 15.07
N LEU A 65 0.14 0.42 14.45
CA LEU A 65 -0.18 1.82 14.14
C LEU A 65 -1.29 1.93 13.10
N LEU A 66 -1.25 1.11 12.05
CA LEU A 66 -2.30 1.05 11.02
C LEU A 66 -3.65 0.63 11.62
N LEU A 67 -3.66 -0.39 12.48
CA LEU A 67 -4.87 -0.82 13.19
C LEU A 67 -5.45 0.30 14.07
N GLN A 68 -4.59 0.98 14.84
CA GLN A 68 -5.01 2.08 15.70
C GLN A 68 -5.57 3.24 14.89
N SER A 69 -4.91 3.64 13.79
CA SER A 69 -5.37 4.76 12.96
C SER A 69 -6.68 4.45 12.24
N LEU A 70 -6.94 3.18 11.91
CA LEU A 70 -8.18 2.71 11.28
C LEU A 70 -9.29 2.39 12.29
N GLY A 71 -9.01 2.46 13.60
CA GLY A 71 -9.97 2.12 14.66
C GLY A 71 -10.33 0.63 14.71
N LEU A 72 -9.46 -0.23 14.21
CA LEU A 72 -9.66 -1.68 14.14
C LEU A 72 -8.99 -2.38 15.32
N LYS A 73 -9.57 -3.49 15.76
CA LYS A 73 -8.96 -4.40 16.75
C LYS A 73 -8.55 -5.69 16.05
N GLU A 74 -7.34 -6.14 16.31
CA GLU A 74 -6.87 -7.43 15.82
C GLU A 74 -7.63 -8.56 16.53
N SER A 75 -8.28 -9.44 15.76
CA SER A 75 -8.84 -10.70 16.26
C SER A 75 -7.86 -11.84 16.05
N GLU A 76 -7.91 -12.90 16.86
CA GLU A 76 -7.01 -14.06 16.71
C GLU A 76 -7.10 -14.72 15.32
N SER A 77 -8.24 -14.58 14.64
CA SER A 77 -8.46 -15.04 13.25
C SER A 77 -7.80 -14.16 12.18
N SER A 78 -7.44 -12.92 12.53
CA SER A 78 -6.98 -11.87 11.60
C SER A 78 -5.46 -11.76 11.46
N ILE A 79 -4.71 -12.45 12.34
CA ILE A 79 -3.24 -12.38 12.42
C ILE A 79 -2.57 -12.91 11.15
N ASN A 80 -3.21 -13.87 10.46
CA ASN A 80 -2.64 -14.51 9.27
C ASN A 80 -3.08 -13.89 7.94
N LEU A 81 -3.95 -12.87 7.96
CA LEU A 81 -4.50 -12.23 6.78
C LEU A 81 -4.00 -10.78 6.68
N PRO A 82 -3.85 -10.24 5.45
CA PRO A 82 -3.62 -8.81 5.25
C PRO A 82 -4.73 -7.98 5.88
N LEU A 83 -4.41 -6.83 6.46
CA LEU A 83 -5.37 -5.93 7.07
C LEU A 83 -6.47 -5.51 6.09
N LEU A 84 -6.12 -5.32 4.81
CA LEU A 84 -7.08 -5.02 3.76
C LEU A 84 -8.19 -6.08 3.65
N CYS A 85 -7.84 -7.36 3.78
CA CYS A 85 -8.80 -8.46 3.78
C CYS A 85 -9.69 -8.42 5.03
N ASN A 86 -9.11 -8.17 6.21
CA ASN A 86 -9.86 -8.04 7.46
C ASN A 86 -10.89 -6.90 7.41
N ILE A 87 -10.55 -5.77 6.79
CA ILE A 87 -11.47 -4.65 6.57
C ILE A 87 -12.67 -5.10 5.72
N ILE A 88 -12.41 -5.77 4.60
CA ILE A 88 -13.47 -6.26 3.70
C ILE A 88 -14.38 -7.24 4.43
N GLU A 89 -13.84 -8.17 5.22
CA GLU A 89 -14.63 -9.10 6.02
C GLU A 89 -15.47 -8.38 7.07
N THR A 90 -14.90 -7.39 7.77
CA THR A 90 -15.62 -6.57 8.74
C THR A 90 -16.82 -5.87 8.10
N PHE A 91 -16.65 -5.26 6.92
CA PHE A 91 -17.74 -4.63 6.18
C PHE A 91 -18.80 -5.64 5.69
N LYS A 92 -18.39 -6.83 5.24
CA LYS A 92 -19.32 -7.90 4.87
C LYS A 92 -20.19 -8.32 6.05
N ASN A 93 -19.58 -8.49 7.22
CA ASN A 93 -20.29 -8.88 8.45
C ASN A 93 -21.26 -7.78 8.91
N LEU A 94 -20.83 -6.51 8.89
CA LEU A 94 -21.69 -5.36 9.22
C LEU A 94 -22.94 -5.29 8.34
N ARG A 95 -22.83 -5.60 7.04
CA ARG A 95 -23.96 -5.60 6.11
C ARG A 95 -24.91 -6.79 6.31
N ASN A 96 -24.41 -7.89 6.85
CA ASN A 96 -25.19 -9.10 7.11
C ASN A 96 -25.84 -9.10 8.52
N THR A 97 -25.67 -8.01 9.28
CA THR A 97 -26.28 -7.76 10.59
C THR A 97 -27.39 -6.73 10.44
#